data_AF-A0A0G9JQX5-F1
#
_entry.id   AF-A0A0G9JQX5-F1
#
_cell.length_a   1.000
_cell.length_b   1.000
_cell.length_c   1.000
_cell.angle_alpha   90.00
_cell.angle_beta   90.00
_cell.angle_gamma   90.00
#
_symmetry.space_group_name_H-M   'P 1'
#
loop_
_entity.id
_entity.type
_entity.pdbx_description
1 polymer ?
#
loop_
_entity_poly.entity_id
_entity_poly.type
_entity_poly.pdbx_seq_one_letter_code
_entity_poly.pdbx_strand_id
1 'polypeptide(L)'
;DISVLLKIYFSIFYSYILISLDYAGIPEKTFVVMIILMTVDIVTGIWKGYILKELSSSPITTGIIKKSGLLIALYMIFLGVSVVPELNFIGNLFVGMFILAELISIVGNIVAIREKYKISEHDALLQVSEVLKDLFKKKGKIDDGNN
;
A
#
# COMPACT_ATOMS: atom_id res chain seq x y z
N ASP A 1 6.17 31.07 18.99
CA ASP A 1 5.03 30.91 18.07
C ASP A 1 4.80 29.44 17.81
N ILE A 2 3.61 28.91 18.12
CA ILE A 2 3.33 27.46 18.11
C ILE A 2 3.48 26.87 16.70
N SER A 3 3.13 27.64 15.66
CA SER A 3 3.27 27.21 14.26
C SER A 3 4.72 26.91 13.87
N VAL A 4 5.66 27.74 14.34
CA VAL A 4 7.10 27.56 14.05
C VAL A 4 7.63 26.31 14.74
N LEU A 5 7.25 26.10 16.01
CA LEU A 5 7.68 24.94 16.79
C LEU A 5 7.16 23.63 16.18
N LEU A 6 5.92 23.63 15.68
CA LEU A 6 5.35 22.48 14.97
C LEU A 6 6.08 22.17 13.66
N LYS A 7 6.42 23.18 12.86
CA LYS A 7 7.19 22.99 11.62
C LYS A 7 8.57 22.40 11.90
N ILE A 8 9.27 22.91 12.92
CA ILE A 8 10.58 22.40 13.34
C ILE A 8 10.46 20.94 13.76
N TYR A 9 9.46 20.59 14.57
CA TYR A 9 9.21 19.21 14.99
C TYR A 9 9.01 18.26 13.79
N PHE A 10 8.14 18.61 12.85
CA PHE A 10 7.92 17.80 11.65
C PHE A 10 9.17 17.68 10.78
N SER A 11 9.95 18.76 10.67
CA SER A 11 11.19 18.75 9.90
C SER A 11 12.25 17.83 10.52
N ILE A 12 12.39 17.85 11.85
CA ILE A 12 13.30 16.95 12.58
C ILE A 12 12.83 15.51 12.42
N PHE A 13 11.55 15.24 12.63
CA PHE A 13 10.97 13.90 12.48
C PHE A 13 11.18 13.36 11.05
N TYR A 14 10.91 14.18 10.03
CA TYR A 14 11.15 13.82 8.64
C TYR A 14 12.62 13.53 8.36
N SER A 15 13.55 14.32 8.92
CA SER A 15 14.98 14.08 8.75
C SER A 15 15.42 12.74 9.37
N TYR A 16 14.89 12.34 10.52
CA TYR A 16 15.15 11.03 11.10
C TYR A 16 14.66 9.88 10.21
N ILE A 17 13.50 10.03 9.58
CA ILE A 17 12.99 9.05 8.61
C ILE A 17 13.97 8.93 7.44
N LEU A 18 14.40 10.05 6.84
CA LEU A 18 15.32 10.01 5.70
C LEU A 18 16.65 9.35 6.05
N ILE A 19 17.23 9.67 7.21
CA ILE A 19 18.48 9.04 7.69
C ILE A 19 18.30 7.53 7.87
N SER A 20 17.16 7.10 8.41
CA SER A 20 16.87 5.68 8.61
C SER A 20 16.69 4.94 7.27
N LEU A 21 16.03 5.56 6.29
CA LEU A 21 15.85 4.99 4.96
C LEU A 21 17.18 4.85 4.22
N ASP A 22 18.02 5.88 4.28
CA ASP A 22 19.35 5.90 3.67
C ASP A 22 20.24 4.81 4.29
N TYR A 23 20.21 4.67 5.62
CA TYR A 23 20.94 3.61 6.33
C TYR A 23 20.50 2.20 5.91
N ALA A 24 19.21 1.98 5.66
CA ALA A 24 18.68 0.72 5.15
C ALA A 24 18.88 0.54 3.63
N GLY A 25 19.40 1.54 2.91
CA GLY A 25 19.51 1.49 1.46
C GLY A 25 18.16 1.45 0.74
N ILE A 26 17.08 1.92 1.37
CA ILE A 26 15.75 1.97 0.75
C ILE A 26 15.75 3.14 -0.23
N PRO A 27 15.44 2.91 -1.53
CA PRO A 27 15.28 4.01 -2.46
C PRO A 27 14.12 4.93 -2.01
N GLU A 28 14.39 6.23 -1.88
CA GLU A 28 13.39 7.22 -1.43
C GLU A 28 12.09 7.14 -2.24
N LYS A 29 12.20 6.98 -3.57
CA LYS A 29 11.06 6.83 -4.47
C LYS A 29 10.18 5.63 -4.09
N THR A 30 10.78 4.51 -3.70
CA THR A 30 10.06 3.30 -3.27
C THR A 30 9.25 3.59 -2.02
N PHE A 31 9.86 4.24 -1.02
CA PHE A 31 9.17 4.60 0.21
C PHE A 31 8.01 5.56 -0.04
N VAL A 32 8.22 6.59 -0.87
CA VAL A 32 7.16 7.56 -1.23
C VAL A 32 5.99 6.88 -1.92
N VAL A 33 6.24 5.99 -2.89
CA VAL A 33 5.18 5.22 -3.57
C VAL A 33 4.38 4.39 -2.58
N MET A 34 5.05 3.70 -1.65
CA MET A 34 4.40 2.90 -0.62
C MET A 34 3.50 3.75 0.29
N ILE A 35 3.98 4.92 0.74
CA ILE A 35 3.20 5.84 1.56
C ILE A 35 1.95 6.34 0.82
N ILE A 36 2.08 6.69 -0.46
CA ILE A 36 0.94 7.11 -1.29
C ILE A 36 -0.09 5.99 -1.38
N LEU A 37 0.33 4.77 -1.71
CA LEU A 37 -0.56 3.63 -1.85
C LEU A 37 -1.29 3.31 -0.53
N MET A 38 -0.55 3.26 0.58
CA MET A 38 -1.15 3.04 1.91
C MET A 38 -2.12 4.15 2.30
N THR A 39 -1.84 5.41 1.95
CA THR A 39 -2.74 6.54 2.20
C THR A 39 -4.04 6.37 1.44
N VAL A 40 -3.96 6.02 0.15
CA VAL A 40 -5.14 5.74 -0.68
C VAL A 40 -5.92 4.53 -0.13
N ASP A 41 -5.24 3.49 0.31
CA ASP A 41 -5.88 2.31 0.90
C ASP A 41 -6.61 2.64 2.21
N ILE A 42 -5.99 3.43 3.10
CA ILE A 42 -6.65 3.90 4.33
C ILE A 42 -7.88 4.73 4.01
N VAL A 43 -7.77 5.68 3.08
CA VAL A 43 -8.91 6.53 2.67
C VAL A 43 -10.04 5.68 2.10
N THR A 44 -9.74 4.74 1.20
CA THR A 44 -10.76 3.84 0.63
C THR A 44 -11.34 2.89 1.67
N GLY A 45 -10.55 2.41 2.62
CA GLY A 45 -11.00 1.57 3.74
C GLY A 45 -11.93 2.31 4.70
N ILE A 46 -11.63 3.57 5.02
CA ILE A 46 -12.50 4.44 5.84
C ILE A 46 -13.82 4.70 5.10
N TRP A 47 -13.75 5.02 3.79
CA TRP A 47 -14.94 5.23 2.99
C TRP A 47 -15.82 3.98 2.93
N LYS A 48 -15.23 2.79 2.76
CA LYS A 48 -15.95 1.51 2.87
C LYS A 48 -16.67 1.38 4.22
N GLY A 49 -15.97 1.65 5.32
CA GLY A 49 -16.55 1.64 6.66
C GLY A 49 -17.74 2.60 6.82
N TYR A 50 -17.68 3.76 6.17
CA TYR A 50 -18.78 4.73 6.12
C TYR A 50 -20.01 4.21 5.39
N ILE A 51 -19.82 3.66 4.19
CA ILE A 51 -20.94 3.16 3.37
C ILE A 51 -21.58 1.93 4.00
N LEU A 52 -20.78 1.01 4.54
CA LEU A 52 -21.27 -0.21 5.18
C LEU A 52 -21.77 0.02 6.62
N LYS A 53 -21.66 1.25 7.14
CA LYS A 53 -21.99 1.60 8.53
C LYS A 53 -21.24 0.76 9.58
N GLU A 54 -20.04 0.30 9.24
CA GLU A 54 -19.16 -0.49 10.10
C GLU A 54 -17.98 0.34 10.65
N LEU A 55 -18.07 1.68 10.65
CA LEU A 55 -17.11 2.57 11.32
C LEU A 55 -17.14 2.33 12.84
N SER A 56 -16.36 1.34 13.25
CA SER A 56 -15.94 1.16 14.63
C SER A 56 -14.43 1.37 14.70
N SER A 57 -13.93 1.69 15.88
CA SER A 57 -12.50 1.90 16.11
C SER A 57 -11.69 0.64 15.79
N SER A 58 -12.23 -0.55 16.07
CA SER A 58 -11.52 -1.83 15.96
C SER A 58 -11.05 -2.21 14.54
N PRO A 59 -11.89 -2.15 13.48
CA PRO A 59 -11.45 -2.37 12.10
C PRO A 59 -10.44 -1.35 11.61
N ILE A 60 -10.58 -0.08 12.00
CA ILE A 60 -9.68 1.01 11.59
C ILE A 60 -8.31 0.83 12.23
N THR A 61 -8.25 0.57 13.54
CA THR A 61 -6.98 0.30 14.23
C THR A 61 -6.30 -0.95 13.69
N THR A 62 -7.07 -2.00 13.38
CA THR A 62 -6.52 -3.22 12.78
C THR A 62 -5.92 -2.96 11.40
N GLY A 63 -6.59 -2.15 10.57
CA GLY A 63 -6.07 -1.71 9.27
C GLY A 63 -4.76 -0.95 9.41
N ILE A 64 -4.71 0.05 10.31
CA ILE A 64 -3.49 0.83 10.56
C ILE A 64 -2.35 -0.07 11.05
N ILE A 65 -2.62 -1.00 11.98
CA ILE A 65 -1.60 -1.94 12.50
C ILE A 65 -1.03 -2.82 11.37
N LYS A 66 -1.90 -3.37 10.50
CA LYS A 66 -1.47 -4.18 9.35
C LYS A 66 -0.52 -3.39 8.43
N LYS A 67 -0.83 -2.12 8.14
CA LYS A 67 0.01 -1.26 7.28
C LYS A 67 1.33 -0.86 7.93
N SER A 68 1.29 -0.48 9.21
CA SER A 68 2.51 -0.20 9.97
C SER A 68 3.44 -1.43 10.04
N GLY A 69 2.87 -2.62 10.21
CA GLY A 69 3.62 -3.89 10.15
C GLY A 69 4.27 -4.11 8.80
N LEU A 70 3.60 -3.75 7.70
CA LEU A 70 4.15 -3.85 6.35
C LEU A 70 5.35 -2.90 6.13
N LEU A 71 5.28 -1.67 6.66
CA LEU A 71 6.42 -0.73 6.64
C LEU A 71 7.61 -1.24 7.44
N ILE A 72 7.36 -1.81 8.62
CA ILE A 72 8.42 -2.43 9.44
C ILE A 72 9.04 -3.61 8.71
N ALA A 73 8.22 -4.47 8.09
CA ALA A 73 8.72 -5.59 7.29
C ALA A 73 9.59 -5.12 6.13
N LEU A 74 9.16 -4.08 5.40
CA LEU A 74 9.94 -3.46 4.34
C LEU A 74 11.29 -2.97 4.86
N TYR A 75 11.29 -2.26 5.99
CA TYR A 75 12.50 -1.76 6.62
C TYR A 75 13.47 -2.89 6.99
N MET A 76 12.98 -3.96 7.62
CA MET A 76 13.79 -5.11 8.00
C MET A 76 14.39 -5.85 6.81
N ILE A 77 13.64 -5.98 5.70
CA ILE A 77 14.14 -6.60 4.47
C ILE A 77 15.31 -5.79 3.91
N PHE A 78 15.15 -4.47 3.81
CA PHE A 78 16.19 -3.60 3.27
C PHE A 78 17.40 -3.47 4.20
N LEU A 79 17.21 -3.53 5.53
CA LEU A 79 18.33 -3.70 6.46
C LEU A 79 19.11 -4.99 6.19
N GLY A 80 18.44 -6.09 5.85
CA GLY A 80 19.13 -7.33 5.46
C GLY A 80 19.90 -7.18 4.15
N VAL A 81 19.29 -6.50 3.17
CA VAL A 81 19.92 -6.20 1.86
C VAL A 81 21.11 -5.26 2.01
N SER A 82 21.09 -4.30 2.93
CA SER A 82 22.22 -3.39 3.16
C SER A 82 23.44 -4.11 3.74
N VAL A 83 23.23 -5.23 4.45
CA VAL A 83 24.30 -6.11 4.94
C VAL A 83 24.76 -7.11 3.88
N VAL A 84 23.85 -7.61 3.04
CA VAL A 84 24.13 -8.59 1.97
C VAL A 84 23.63 -8.07 0.62
N PRO A 85 24.41 -7.26 -0.10
CA PRO A 85 23.97 -6.57 -1.32
C PRO A 85 23.55 -7.52 -2.46
N GLU A 86 24.01 -8.77 -2.47
CA GLU A 86 23.59 -9.79 -3.43
C GLU A 86 22.10 -10.09 -3.34
N LEU A 87 21.45 -9.79 -2.21
CA LEU A 87 20.02 -9.96 -2.00
C LEU A 87 19.18 -8.76 -2.50
N ASN A 88 19.78 -7.79 -3.19
CA ASN A 88 19.06 -6.64 -3.78
C ASN A 88 17.85 -7.07 -4.63
N PHE A 89 17.96 -8.18 -5.36
CA PHE A 89 16.83 -8.70 -6.15
C PHE A 89 15.65 -9.12 -5.26
N ILE A 90 15.93 -9.66 -4.06
CA ILE A 90 14.91 -10.05 -3.07
C ILE A 90 14.22 -8.80 -2.55
N GLY A 91 14.98 -7.76 -2.19
CA GLY A 91 14.42 -6.47 -1.77
C GLY A 91 13.43 -5.91 -2.80
N ASN A 92 13.83 -5.86 -4.07
CA ASN A 92 12.97 -5.41 -5.16
C ASN A 92 11.73 -6.28 -5.37
N LEU A 93 11.85 -7.60 -5.20
CA LEU A 93 10.72 -8.53 -5.29
C LEU A 93 9.70 -8.25 -4.18
N PHE A 94 10.15 -8.06 -2.94
CA PHE A 94 9.27 -7.73 -1.82
C PHE A 94 8.59 -6.36 -1.98
N VAL A 95 9.30 -5.36 -2.51
CA VAL A 95 8.69 -4.08 -2.88
C VAL A 95 7.54 -4.29 -3.87
N GLY A 96 7.78 -5.08 -4.92
CA GLY A 96 6.74 -5.40 -5.90
C GLY A 96 5.53 -6.09 -5.26
N MET A 97 5.78 -7.08 -4.39
CA MET A 97 4.71 -7.78 -3.66
C MET A 97 3.91 -6.85 -2.75
N PHE A 98 4.58 -5.92 -2.05
CA PHE A 98 3.91 -4.96 -1.18
C PHE A 98 3.07 -3.95 -1.97
N ILE A 99 3.59 -3.45 -3.10
CA ILE A 99 2.80 -2.61 -4.03
C ILE A 99 1.56 -3.36 -4.50
N LEU A 100 1.70 -4.62 -4.91
CA LEU A 100 0.56 -5.45 -5.34
C LEU A 100 -0.44 -5.67 -4.20
N ALA A 101 0.03 -5.94 -2.98
CA ALA A 101 -0.83 -6.10 -1.82
C ALA A 101 -1.66 -4.85 -1.52
N GLU A 102 -1.06 -3.66 -1.61
CA GLU A 102 -1.78 -2.39 -1.45
C GLU A 102 -2.81 -2.17 -2.56
N LEU A 103 -2.45 -2.43 -3.82
CA LEU A 103 -3.38 -2.31 -4.95
C LEU A 103 -4.58 -3.26 -4.81
N ILE A 104 -4.35 -4.51 -4.42
CA ILE A 104 -5.42 -5.49 -4.18
C ILE A 104 -6.34 -5.00 -3.06
N SER A 105 -5.78 -4.48 -1.97
CA SER A 105 -6.55 -3.93 -0.86
C SER A 105 -7.43 -2.74 -1.29
N ILE A 106 -6.88 -1.80 -2.07
CA ILE A 106 -7.62 -0.65 -2.60
C ILE A 106 -8.79 -1.11 -3.46
N VAL A 107 -8.53 -2.02 -4.41
CA VAL A 107 -9.59 -2.54 -5.29
C VAL A 107 -10.65 -3.27 -4.48
N GLY A 108 -10.26 -4.12 -3.53
CA GLY A 108 -11.19 -4.80 -2.62
C GLY A 108 -12.09 -3.82 -1.85
N ASN A 109 -11.52 -2.70 -1.38
CA ASN A 109 -12.28 -1.64 -0.71
C ASN A 109 -13.27 -0.94 -1.67
N ILE A 110 -12.85 -0.61 -2.89
CA ILE A 110 -13.70 0.03 -3.91
C ILE A 110 -14.86 -0.88 -4.32
N VAL A 111 -14.59 -2.17 -4.56
CA VAL A 111 -15.62 -3.14 -4.96
C VAL A 111 -16.64 -3.31 -3.83
N ALA A 112 -16.20 -3.41 -2.57
CA ALA A 112 -17.12 -3.47 -1.43
C ALA A 112 -18.00 -2.21 -1.29
N ILE A 113 -17.47 -1.02 -1.61
CA ILE A 113 -18.25 0.22 -1.68
C ILE A 113 -19.31 0.14 -2.78
N ARG A 114 -18.94 -0.35 -3.96
CA ARG A 114 -19.82 -0.44 -5.14
C ARG A 114 -20.98 -1.41 -4.90
N GLU A 115 -20.68 -2.61 -4.40
CA GLU A 115 -21.66 -3.68 -4.24
C GLU A 115 -22.49 -3.54 -2.95
N LYS A 116 -22.10 -2.63 -2.04
CA LYS A 116 -22.79 -2.36 -0.75
C LYS A 116 -23.02 -3.61 0.13
N TYR A 117 -22.25 -4.66 -0.09
CA TYR A 117 -22.25 -5.89 0.69
C TYR A 117 -20.83 -6.28 1.09
N LYS A 118 -20.72 -6.99 2.21
CA LYS A 118 -19.46 -7.44 2.77
C LYS A 118 -18.91 -8.60 1.95
N ILE A 119 -17.99 -8.30 1.05
CA ILE A 119 -17.26 -9.32 0.30
C ILE A 119 -16.18 -9.87 1.23
N SER A 120 -16.09 -11.21 1.38
CA SER A 120 -15.00 -11.82 2.14
C SER A 120 -13.66 -11.49 1.47
N GLU A 121 -12.54 -11.42 2.21
CA GLU A 121 -11.22 -11.12 1.60
C GLU A 121 -10.89 -12.08 0.44
N HIS A 122 -11.37 -13.33 0.52
CA HIS A 122 -11.21 -14.35 -0.51
C HIS A 122 -12.10 -14.11 -1.75
N ASP A 123 -13.33 -13.65 -1.56
CA ASP A 123 -14.23 -13.28 -2.67
C ASP A 123 -13.80 -11.98 -3.33
N ALA A 124 -13.19 -11.06 -2.58
CA ALA A 124 -12.62 -9.83 -3.09
C ALA A 124 -11.42 -10.15 -4.00
N LEU A 125 -10.58 -11.12 -3.60
CA LEU A 125 -9.49 -11.63 -4.45
C LEU A 125 -10.03 -12.26 -5.75
N LEU A 126 -11.13 -13.00 -5.69
CA LEU A 126 -11.75 -13.58 -6.89
C LEU A 126 -12.31 -12.51 -7.83
N GLN A 127 -13.04 -11.52 -7.30
CA GLN A 127 -13.56 -10.41 -8.10
C GLN A 127 -12.45 -9.50 -8.65
N VAL A 128 -11.40 -9.24 -7.87
CA VAL A 128 -10.19 -8.55 -8.35
C VAL A 128 -9.56 -9.37 -9.48
N SER A 129 -9.46 -10.69 -9.35
CA SER A 129 -8.92 -11.54 -10.41
C SER A 129 -9.77 -11.50 -11.68
N GLU A 130 -11.10 -11.39 -11.56
CA GLU A 130 -12.02 -11.26 -12.69
C GLU A 130 -11.92 -9.89 -13.36
N VAL A 131 -11.91 -8.81 -12.58
CA VAL A 131 -11.69 -7.44 -13.11
C VAL A 131 -10.33 -7.33 -13.78
N LEU A 132 -9.27 -7.90 -13.19
CA LEU A 132 -7.95 -7.97 -13.80
C LEU A 132 -7.99 -8.79 -15.09
N LYS A 133 -8.61 -9.97 -15.09
CA LYS A 133 -8.78 -10.80 -16.31
C LYS A 133 -9.51 -10.03 -17.40
N ASP A 134 -10.55 -9.26 -17.06
CA ASP A 134 -11.31 -8.46 -18.01
C ASP A 134 -10.50 -7.28 -18.55
N LEU A 135 -9.70 -6.61 -17.71
CA LEU A 135 -8.79 -5.55 -18.15
C LEU A 135 -7.68 -6.10 -19.07
N PHE A 136 -7.10 -7.25 -18.75
CA PHE A 136 -6.10 -7.91 -19.59
C PHE A 136 -6.69 -8.42 -20.91
N LYS A 137 -7.90 -9.01 -20.90
CA LYS A 137 -8.63 -9.39 -22.12
C LYS A 137 -8.98 -8.18 -22.98
N LYS A 138 -9.38 -7.07 -22.37
CA LYS A 138 -9.70 -5.83 -23.08
C LYS A 138 -8.44 -5.21 -23.71
N LYS A 139 -7.29 -5.29 -23.06
CA LYS A 139 -6.00 -4.84 -23.61
C LYS A 139 -5.51 -5.73 -24.76
N GLY A 140 -5.61 -7.06 -24.64
CA GLY A 140 -5.26 -7.99 -25.72
C GLY A 140 -6.10 -7.82 -26.99
N LYS A 141 -7.40 -7.51 -26.85
CA LYS A 141 -8.27 -7.21 -28.00
C LYS A 141 -7.96 -5.88 -28.71
N ILE A 142 -7.27 -4.95 -28.06
CA ILE A 142 -6.86 -3.67 -28.66
C ILE A 142 -5.58 -3.87 -29.49
N ASP A 143 -4.69 -4.77 -29.05
CA ASP A 143 -3.47 -5.10 -29.79
C ASP A 143 -3.75 -6.01 -31.02
N ASP A 144 -4.76 -6.88 -30.96
CA ASP A 144 -5.17 -7.73 -32.10
C ASP A 144 -6.05 -7.00 -33.14
N GLY A 145 -6.55 -5.81 -32.84
CA GLY A 145 -7.41 -5.01 -33.73
C GLY A 145 -6.67 -3.94 -34.54
N ASN A 146 -5.35 -3.86 -34.41
CA ASN A 146 -4.48 -2.85 -35.04
C ASN A 146 -3.37 -3.46 -35.92
N ASN A 147 -3.53 -4.72 -36.34
CA ASN A 147 -2.73 -5.36 -37.40
C ASN A 147 -3.58 -5.57 -38.67
#